data_AF-A0A7Y0N2Q5-F1
#
_entry.id   AF-A0A7Y0N2Q5-F1
#
_cell.length_a   1.000
_cell.length_b   1.000
_cell.length_c   1.000
_cell.angle_alpha   90.00
_cell.angle_beta   90.00
_cell.angle_gamma   90.00
#
_symmetry.space_group_name_H-M   'P 1'
#
loop_
_entity.id
_entity.type
_entity.pdbx_description
1 polymer ?
#
loop_
_entity_poly.entity_id
_entity_poly.type
_entity_poly.pdbx_seq_one_letter_code
_entity_poly.pdbx_strand_id
1 'polypeptide(L)'
;QEDDSTTRQFGGTGLGLAISTQLVELMGGSIQLESEKGRGSRFYFQLTAPISQAHFRARHTVNNQIWLVCDDSDLETKLRNELSFYHIQVHKSVHDLSALPTWINDKERIIILYVETTPDAAVKNTDLMRNLEHQHVQVCLIK
;
A
#
# COMPACT_ATOMS: atom_id res chain seq x y z
N GLN A 1 -20.90 2.46 30.39
CA GLN A 1 -22.03 2.17 29.49
C GLN A 1 -23.28 2.55 30.28
N GLU A 2 -24.07 3.51 29.80
CA GLU A 2 -25.12 4.15 30.61
C GLU A 2 -26.46 3.40 30.57
N ASP A 3 -26.57 2.31 29.81
CA ASP A 3 -27.76 1.48 29.78
C ASP A 3 -27.41 0.01 29.44
N ASP A 4 -27.64 -0.88 30.40
CA ASP A 4 -27.46 -2.35 30.26
C ASP A 4 -28.38 -2.95 29.19
N SER A 5 -29.37 -2.20 28.71
CA SER A 5 -30.28 -2.59 27.63
C SER A 5 -29.60 -2.72 26.26
N THR A 6 -28.53 -1.94 26.00
CA THR A 6 -27.88 -1.86 24.68
C THR A 6 -27.08 -3.12 24.32
N THR A 7 -26.50 -3.79 25.32
CA THR A 7 -25.71 -5.02 25.16
C THR A 7 -26.55 -6.18 24.62
N ARG A 8 -27.87 -6.20 24.91
CA ARG A 8 -28.79 -7.24 24.43
C ARG A 8 -29.30 -7.02 23.01
N GLN A 9 -29.34 -5.78 22.51
CA GLN A 9 -29.81 -5.49 21.15
C GLN A 9 -28.71 -5.59 20.08
N PHE A 10 -27.43 -5.40 20.45
CA PHE A 10 -26.32 -5.39 19.48
C PHE A 10 -25.18 -6.38 19.79
N GLY A 11 -25.35 -7.28 20.76
CA GLY A 11 -24.54 -8.51 20.87
C GLY A 11 -23.03 -8.31 21.03
N GLY A 12 -22.58 -7.33 21.81
CA GLY A 12 -21.17 -7.13 22.13
C GLY A 12 -20.84 -7.59 23.55
N THR A 13 -19.72 -8.28 23.77
CA THR A 13 -19.27 -8.71 25.11
C THR A 13 -18.75 -7.55 25.98
N GLY A 14 -18.72 -6.32 25.46
CA GLY A 14 -18.14 -5.15 26.15
C GLY A 14 -16.61 -5.19 26.27
N LEU A 15 -15.95 -6.24 25.76
CA LEU A 15 -14.51 -6.46 25.95
C LEU A 15 -13.61 -5.55 25.10
N GLY A 16 -14.13 -4.92 24.04
CA GLY A 16 -13.31 -4.18 23.07
C GLY A 16 -12.48 -3.04 23.67
N LEU A 17 -13.05 -2.30 24.62
CA LEU A 17 -12.32 -1.23 25.31
C LEU A 17 -11.34 -1.80 26.35
N ALA A 18 -11.70 -2.88 27.02
CA ALA A 18 -10.83 -3.54 28.00
C ALA A 18 -9.57 -4.13 27.32
N ILE A 19 -9.73 -4.81 26.18
CA ILE A 19 -8.62 -5.35 25.38
C ILE A 19 -7.74 -4.21 24.85
N SER A 20 -8.36 -3.18 24.28
CA SER A 20 -7.61 -2.01 23.79
C SER A 20 -6.80 -1.34 24.90
N THR A 21 -7.39 -1.20 26.09
CA THR A 21 -6.71 -0.60 27.26
C THR A 21 -5.50 -1.42 27.67
N GLN A 22 -5.68 -2.74 27.81
CA GLN A 22 -4.57 -3.65 28.16
C GLN A 22 -3.44 -3.59 27.13
N LEU A 23 -3.75 -3.58 25.83
CA LEU A 23 -2.74 -3.49 24.78
C LEU A 23 -1.96 -2.17 24.86
N VAL A 24 -2.66 -1.05 25.01
CA VAL A 24 -2.03 0.27 25.10
C VAL A 24 -1.18 0.39 26.36
N GLU A 25 -1.62 -0.15 27.50
CA GLU A 25 -0.84 -0.20 28.74
C GLU A 25 0.41 -1.08 28.61
N LEU A 26 0.31 -2.24 27.96
CA LEU A 26 1.46 -3.10 27.65
C LEU A 26 2.48 -2.40 26.75
N MET A 27 2.02 -1.50 25.88
CA MET A 27 2.88 -0.65 25.04
C MET A 27 3.37 0.61 25.77
N GLY A 28 3.09 0.77 27.07
CA GLY A 28 3.54 1.90 27.89
C GLY A 28 2.76 3.20 27.67
N GLY A 29 1.57 3.14 27.10
CA GLY A 29 0.67 4.29 26.91
C GLY A 29 -0.57 4.25 27.80
N SER A 30 -1.51 5.16 27.50
CA SER A 30 -2.83 5.22 28.16
C SER A 30 -3.92 5.62 27.16
N ILE A 31 -5.12 5.05 27.28
CA ILE A 31 -6.31 5.47 26.52
C ILE A 31 -7.02 6.64 27.21
N GLN A 32 -7.46 7.61 26.42
CA GLN A 32 -8.24 8.78 26.81
C GLN A 32 -9.58 8.82 26.08
N LEU A 33 -10.58 9.47 26.69
CA LEU A 33 -11.93 9.62 26.15
C LEU A 33 -12.41 11.06 26.28
N GLU A 34 -12.82 11.64 25.16
CA GLU A 34 -13.58 12.90 25.10
C GLU A 34 -14.99 12.57 24.62
N SER A 35 -16.02 12.89 25.41
CA SER A 35 -17.40 12.59 25.05
C SER A 35 -18.34 13.67 25.55
N GLU A 36 -19.28 14.08 24.70
CA GLU A 36 -20.35 15.00 25.05
C GLU A 36 -21.70 14.40 24.60
N LYS A 37 -22.69 14.42 25.49
CA LYS A 37 -24.00 13.81 25.22
C LYS A 37 -24.63 14.43 23.97
N GLY A 38 -25.03 13.58 23.03
CA GLY A 38 -25.60 14.02 21.75
C GLY A 38 -24.59 14.51 20.71
N ARG A 39 -23.28 14.51 21.00
CA ARG A 39 -22.21 14.90 20.05
C ARG A 39 -21.24 13.77 19.71
N GLY A 40 -21.38 12.62 20.38
CA GLY A 40 -20.55 11.44 20.16
C GLY A 40 -19.36 11.34 21.13
N SER A 41 -18.47 10.39 20.85
CA SER A 41 -17.33 10.05 21.70
C SER A 41 -16.07 9.86 20.86
N ARG A 42 -14.94 10.34 21.35
CA ARG A 42 -13.61 10.20 20.77
C ARG A 42 -12.68 9.50 21.76
N PHE A 43 -12.24 8.30 21.41
CA PHE A 43 -11.22 7.56 22.14
C PHE A 43 -9.88 7.74 21.43
N TYR A 44 -8.80 7.98 22.18
CA TYR A 44 -7.46 8.13 21.61
C TYR A 44 -6.38 7.69 22.59
N PHE A 45 -5.17 7.44 22.10
CA PHE A 45 -4.01 7.14 22.91
C PHE A 45 -2.75 7.67 22.24
N GLN A 46 -1.67 7.77 23.01
CA GLN A 46 -0.35 8.14 22.52
C GLN A 46 0.65 7.07 22.97
N LEU A 47 1.54 6.68 22.07
CA LEU A 47 2.59 5.69 22.33
C LEU A 47 3.95 6.26 21.96
N THR A 48 4.94 6.01 22.81
CA THR A 48 6.34 6.24 22.50
C THR A 48 6.92 4.93 21.99
N ALA A 49 7.29 4.88 20.72
CA ALA A 49 7.92 3.70 20.12
C ALA A 49 9.25 4.09 19.47
N PRO A 50 10.28 3.24 19.56
CA PRO A 50 11.51 3.47 18.82
C PRO A 50 11.20 3.41 17.32
N ILE A 51 11.71 4.38 16.57
CA ILE A 51 11.68 4.31 15.11
C ILE A 51 12.68 3.24 14.71
N SER A 52 12.16 2.10 14.23
CA SER A 52 13.01 1.06 13.68
C SER A 52 13.68 1.58 12.42
N GLN A 53 15.01 1.71 12.47
CA GLN A 53 15.85 1.84 11.28
C GLN A 53 16.12 0.47 10.64
N ALA A 54 15.36 -0.58 10.98
CA ALA A 54 15.54 -1.88 10.37
C ALA A 54 15.43 -1.72 8.85
N HIS A 55 16.59 -1.77 8.19
CA HIS A 55 16.66 -1.92 6.77
C HIS A 55 15.87 -3.17 6.44
N PHE A 56 14.74 -3.00 5.75
CA PHE A 56 14.00 -4.14 5.24
C PHE A 56 14.98 -4.95 4.38
N ARG A 57 15.45 -6.08 4.90
CA ARG A 57 16.26 -7.00 4.10
C ARG A 57 15.27 -7.82 3.30
N ALA A 58 15.05 -7.42 2.05
CA ALA A 58 14.34 -8.25 1.10
C ALA A 58 14.98 -9.64 1.14
N ARG A 59 14.18 -10.64 1.51
CA ARG A 59 14.65 -12.04 1.63
C ARG A 59 15.10 -12.58 0.26
N HIS A 60 14.71 -11.90 -0.81
CA HIS A 60 15.10 -12.12 -2.19
C HIS A 60 15.44 -10.78 -2.86
N THR A 61 16.60 -10.72 -3.54
CA THR A 61 16.90 -9.61 -4.44
C THR A 61 16.20 -9.87 -5.76
N VAL A 62 15.41 -8.91 -6.22
CA VAL A 62 14.88 -8.92 -7.59
C VAL A 62 16.04 -8.54 -8.51
N ASN A 63 16.55 -9.50 -9.28
CA ASN A 63 17.58 -9.26 -10.31
C ASN A 63 16.97 -8.73 -11.63
N ASN A 64 15.69 -8.38 -11.60
CA ASN A 64 14.97 -7.85 -12.74
C ASN A 64 15.07 -6.32 -12.77
N GLN A 65 15.15 -5.75 -13.96
CA GLN A 65 14.96 -4.31 -14.12
C GLN A 65 13.49 -3.97 -13.98
N ILE A 66 13.17 -3.08 -13.04
CA ILE A 66 11.80 -2.61 -12.82
C ILE A 66 11.58 -1.33 -13.62
N TRP A 67 10.61 -1.36 -14.53
CA TRP A 67 10.16 -0.20 -15.28
C TRP A 67 8.76 0.21 -14.80
N LEU A 68 8.58 1.49 -14.49
CA LEU A 68 7.33 2.02 -13.96
C LEU A 68 6.60 2.82 -15.06
N VAL A 69 5.34 2.50 -15.29
CA VAL A 69 4.44 3.27 -16.17
C VAL A 69 3.39 3.90 -15.28
N CYS A 70 3.46 5.23 -15.10
CA CYS A 70 2.58 5.98 -14.23
C CYS A 70 2.45 7.43 -14.75
N ASP A 71 1.23 7.87 -15.02
CA ASP A 71 0.92 9.21 -15.51
C ASP A 71 0.78 10.26 -14.39
N ASP A 72 0.68 9.82 -13.13
CA ASP A 72 0.58 10.67 -11.94
C ASP A 72 1.93 10.75 -11.21
N SER A 73 2.50 11.96 -11.13
CA SER A 73 3.82 12.19 -10.52
C SER A 73 3.84 12.00 -8.99
N ASP A 74 2.73 12.28 -8.30
CA ASP A 74 2.63 12.12 -6.85
C ASP A 74 2.55 10.65 -6.48
N LEU A 75 1.78 9.86 -7.25
CA LEU A 75 1.70 8.42 -7.11
C LEU A 75 3.02 7.75 -7.49
N GLU A 76 3.68 8.18 -8.57
CA GLU A 76 5.03 7.72 -8.92
C GLU A 76 6.00 7.95 -7.76
N THR A 77 6.00 9.13 -7.15
CA THR A 77 6.89 9.46 -6.03
C THR A 77 6.62 8.56 -4.82
N LYS A 78 5.35 8.31 -4.49
CA LYS A 78 4.96 7.40 -3.40
C LYS A 78 5.43 5.97 -3.67
N LEU A 79 5.15 5.44 -4.87
CA LEU A 79 5.55 4.09 -5.26
C LEU A 79 7.08 3.93 -5.27
N ARG A 80 7.81 4.94 -5.75
CA ARG A 80 9.29 4.94 -5.69
C ARG A 80 9.79 4.87 -4.25
N ASN A 81 9.18 5.60 -3.32
CA ASN A 81 9.56 5.55 -1.92
C ASN A 81 9.26 4.18 -1.29
N GLU A 82 8.11 3.58 -1.60
CA GLU A 82 7.76 2.23 -1.13
C GLU A 82 8.70 1.17 -1.72
N LEU A 83 8.96 1.19 -3.02
CA LEU A 83 9.89 0.27 -3.67
C LEU A 83 11.32 0.42 -3.11
N SER A 84 11.76 1.67 -2.89
CA SER A 84 13.06 1.98 -2.29
C SER A 84 13.16 1.47 -0.85
N PHE A 85 12.08 1.55 -0.07
CA PHE A 85 12.02 0.94 1.27
C PHE A 85 12.28 -0.58 1.21
N TYR A 86 11.83 -1.24 0.14
CA TYR A 86 12.11 -2.66 -0.12
C TYR A 86 13.45 -2.92 -0.83
N HIS A 87 14.30 -1.91 -1.01
CA HIS A 87 15.55 -1.94 -1.80
C HIS A 87 15.37 -2.33 -3.27
N ILE A 88 14.17 -2.11 -3.82
CA ILE A 88 13.86 -2.31 -5.23
C ILE A 88 14.03 -0.97 -5.96
N GLN A 89 14.95 -0.92 -6.92
CA GLN A 89 15.23 0.29 -7.70
C GLN A 89 14.43 0.29 -9.00
N VAL A 90 13.65 1.35 -9.21
CA VAL A 90 12.99 1.62 -10.49
C VAL A 90 14.04 2.13 -11.47
N HIS A 91 14.35 1.31 -12.48
CA HIS A 91 15.38 1.58 -13.48
C HIS A 91 14.94 2.61 -14.51
N LYS A 92 13.65 2.63 -14.86
CA LYS A 92 13.07 3.56 -15.83
C LYS A 92 11.64 3.91 -15.41
N SER A 93 11.23 5.16 -15.58
CA SER A 93 9.82 5.53 -15.55
C SER A 93 9.39 6.20 -16.85
N VAL A 94 8.12 6.00 -17.19
CA VAL A 94 7.43 6.64 -18.32
C VAL A 94 6.00 6.97 -17.92
N HIS A 95 5.42 7.99 -18.53
CA HIS A 95 4.04 8.39 -18.25
C HIS A 95 2.99 7.62 -19.07
N ASP A 96 3.42 6.96 -20.14
CA ASP A 96 2.53 6.26 -21.05
C ASP A 96 3.19 5.00 -21.59
N LEU A 97 2.37 3.99 -21.87
CA LEU A 97 2.83 2.70 -22.36
C LEU A 97 3.45 2.80 -23.77
N SER A 98 3.02 3.77 -24.60
CA SER A 98 3.59 4.03 -25.92
C SER A 98 5.02 4.57 -25.88
N ALA A 99 5.46 5.13 -24.75
CA ALA A 99 6.83 5.59 -24.55
C ALA A 99 7.81 4.45 -24.25
N LEU A 100 7.30 3.22 -24.11
CA LEU A 100 8.15 2.04 -24.01
C LEU A 100 8.79 1.74 -25.37
N PRO A 101 10.05 1.28 -25.39
CA PRO A 101 10.69 0.84 -26.63
C PRO A 101 9.89 -0.31 -27.25
N THR A 102 9.81 -0.32 -28.58
CA THR A 102 9.08 -1.34 -29.35
C THR A 102 9.71 -2.73 -29.27
N TRP A 103 10.95 -2.81 -28.81
CA TRP A 103 11.67 -4.05 -28.55
C TRP A 103 12.25 -4.01 -27.14
N ILE A 104 12.08 -5.10 -26.41
CA ILE A 104 12.69 -5.34 -25.11
C ILE A 104 13.62 -6.55 -25.25
N ASN A 105 14.87 -6.40 -24.82
CA ASN A 105 15.88 -7.44 -24.93
C ASN A 105 15.55 -8.56 -23.92
N ASP A 106 15.27 -9.77 -24.42
CA ASP A 106 14.94 -10.96 -23.61
C ASP A 106 16.06 -11.35 -22.60
N LYS A 107 17.30 -10.90 -22.83
CA LYS A 107 18.40 -11.09 -21.87
C LYS A 107 18.27 -10.23 -20.61
N GLU A 108 17.57 -9.11 -20.70
CA GLU A 108 17.31 -8.23 -19.57
C GLU A 108 15.97 -8.64 -18.97
N ARG A 109 16.00 -9.39 -17.87
CA ARG A 109 14.76 -9.79 -17.17
C ARG A 109 14.05 -8.51 -16.72
N ILE A 110 13.01 -8.08 -17.42
CA ILE A 110 12.30 -6.82 -17.18
C ILE A 110 10.92 -7.11 -16.60
N ILE A 111 10.55 -6.33 -15.58
CA ILE A 111 9.20 -6.30 -15.03
C ILE A 111 8.66 -4.88 -15.21
N ILE A 112 7.51 -4.76 -15.86
CA ILE A 112 6.81 -3.51 -16.04
C ILE A 112 5.72 -3.42 -14.96
N LEU A 113 5.80 -2.39 -14.12
CA LEU A 113 4.72 -2.00 -13.21
C LEU A 113 3.86 -0.97 -13.93
N TYR A 114 2.64 -1.36 -14.31
CA TYR A 114 1.69 -0.46 -14.95
C TYR A 114 0.65 -0.01 -13.93
N VAL A 115 0.64 1.29 -13.64
CA VAL A 115 -0.23 1.90 -12.64
C VAL A 115 -1.45 2.47 -13.33
N GLU A 116 -2.62 1.92 -13.01
CA GLU A 116 -3.89 2.32 -13.57
C GLU A 116 -4.52 3.42 -12.71
N THR A 117 -4.40 4.68 -13.15
CA THR A 117 -4.97 5.86 -12.47
C THR A 117 -6.41 6.15 -12.88
N THR A 118 -6.85 5.59 -14.01
CA THR A 118 -8.24 5.68 -14.48
C THR A 118 -8.80 4.30 -14.76
N PRO A 119 -10.09 4.04 -14.44
CA PRO A 119 -10.72 2.77 -14.77
C PRO A 119 -10.59 2.44 -16.27
N ASP A 120 -10.23 1.20 -16.57
CA ASP A 120 -10.14 0.64 -17.93
C ASP A 120 -9.03 1.22 -18.82
N ALA A 121 -8.07 1.96 -18.28
CA ALA A 121 -6.91 2.42 -19.04
C ALA A 121 -6.09 1.24 -19.60
N ALA A 122 -5.99 0.14 -18.85
CA ALA A 122 -5.33 -1.08 -19.32
C ALA A 122 -6.04 -1.69 -20.54
N VAL A 123 -7.38 -1.62 -20.59
CA VAL A 123 -8.19 -2.16 -21.70
C VAL A 123 -7.96 -1.37 -22.98
N LYS A 124 -7.78 -0.05 -22.88
CA LYS A 124 -7.44 0.80 -24.04
C LYS A 124 -6.07 0.46 -24.65
N ASN A 125 -5.19 -0.13 -23.86
CA ASN A 125 -3.82 -0.48 -24.24
C ASN A 125 -3.62 -1.99 -24.54
N THR A 126 -4.70 -2.72 -24.86
CA THR A 126 -4.68 -4.19 -25.05
C THR A 126 -3.63 -4.65 -26.08
N ASP A 127 -3.49 -3.96 -27.21
CA ASP A 127 -2.54 -4.35 -28.27
C ASP A 127 -1.08 -4.23 -27.81
N LEU A 128 -0.77 -3.17 -27.07
CA LEU A 128 0.56 -2.95 -26.49
C LEU A 128 0.86 -3.97 -25.39
N MET A 129 -0.11 -4.27 -24.52
CA MET A 129 0.04 -5.30 -23.49
C MET A 129 0.30 -6.68 -24.12
N ARG A 130 -0.42 -7.03 -25.18
CA ARG A 130 -0.23 -8.29 -25.91
C ARG A 130 1.14 -8.37 -26.58
N ASN A 131 1.66 -7.26 -27.11
CA ASN A 131 3.00 -7.21 -27.66
C ASN A 131 4.07 -7.47 -26.57
N LEU A 132 3.91 -6.85 -25.40
CA LEU A 132 4.81 -7.08 -24.26
C LEU A 132 4.80 -8.55 -23.81
N GLU A 133 3.63 -9.20 -23.78
CA GLU A 133 3.52 -10.64 -23.49
C GLU A 133 4.27 -11.51 -24.52
N HIS A 134 4.15 -11.19 -25.82
CA HIS A 134 4.89 -11.89 -26.87
C HIS A 134 6.42 -11.76 -26.74
N GLN A 135 6.88 -10.68 -26.12
CA GLN A 135 8.30 -10.44 -25.83
C GLN A 135 8.76 -11.07 -24.50
N HIS A 136 7.93 -11.92 -23.86
CA HIS A 136 8.19 -12.56 -22.56
C HIS A 136 8.42 -11.56 -21.41
N VAL A 137 7.90 -10.34 -21.54
CA VAL A 137 8.00 -9.32 -20.50
C VAL A 137 6.89 -9.51 -19.50
N GLN A 138 7.24 -9.52 -18.20
CA GLN A 138 6.24 -9.61 -17.14
C GLN A 138 5.64 -8.22 -16.88
N VAL A 139 4.33 -8.10 -17.03
CA VAL A 139 3.59 -6.87 -16.67
C VAL A 139 2.79 -7.13 -15.40
N CYS A 140 2.94 -6.24 -14.41
CA CYS A 140 2.17 -6.23 -13.18
C CYS A 140 1.27 -4.99 -13.17
N LEU A 141 -0.04 -5.24 -13.12
CA LEU A 141 -1.06 -4.19 -13.04
C LEU A 141 -1.26 -3.78 -11.57
N ILE A 142 -1.12 -2.49 -11.29
CA ILE A 142 -1.42 -1.88 -9.99
C ILE A 142 -2.65 -1.00 -10.19
N LYS A 143 -3.70 -1.23 -9.38
CA LYS A 143 -4.96 -0.47 -9.38
C LYS A 143 -5.10 0.34 -8.10
#